data_AF-A0A4Q5YXV6-F1
#
_entry.id   AF-A0A4Q5YXV6-F1
#
_cell.length_a   1.000
_cell.length_b   1.000
_cell.length_c   1.000
_cell.angle_alpha   90.00
_cell.angle_beta   90.00
_cell.angle_gamma   90.00
#
_symmetry.space_group_name_H-M   'P 1'
#
loop_
_entity.id
_entity.type
_entity.pdbx_description
1 polymer ?
#
loop_
_entity_poly.entity_id
_entity_poly.type
_entity_poly.pdbx_seq_one_letter_code
_entity_poly.pdbx_strand_id
1 'polypeptide(L)'
;MKKMLLIAFLIAALYSCKTSSSPKEVAKQFIEAVYAGDAPTASGLVTENTKASVSNLKAGETTGSEEQFSLTTLSETVNGNTAEVKNDLIKLSLQKEQEGWKVEASPELVASISNRRADLAVLKSNWEALLKEYEGRVEIAKEYVQYKNGQGTLSPQMQSLNDMINTLNAKTTWDKEKISIYVQGQKQLADMIDKSIEPSFTAGTDMGMNYILQLSNANDRIKAAQAAYNQSAKKTPSGNFPILPLP
;
A
#
# COMPACT_ATOMS: atom_id res chain seq x y z
N MET A 1 28.13 57.38 -55.35
CA MET A 1 27.83 56.99 -53.96
C MET A 1 28.09 55.48 -53.88
N LYS A 2 29.21 55.02 -53.30
CA LYS A 2 29.37 54.57 -51.88
C LYS A 2 28.21 53.64 -51.47
N LYS A 3 28.34 52.45 -50.87
CA LYS A 3 29.42 51.57 -50.37
C LYS A 3 28.65 50.43 -49.63
N MET A 4 29.11 49.16 -49.70
CA MET A 4 28.79 48.04 -48.76
C MET A 4 27.35 47.48 -48.80
N LEU A 5 27.01 46.21 -48.51
CA LEU A 5 27.58 45.12 -47.69
C LEU A 5 27.19 43.76 -48.33
N LEU A 6 28.13 42.95 -48.79
CA LEU A 6 28.56 41.66 -48.23
C LEU A 6 27.91 41.20 -46.88
N ILE A 7 27.60 39.90 -46.82
CA ILE A 7 27.43 39.02 -45.64
C ILE A 7 26.03 38.95 -45.03
N ALA A 8 25.32 37.88 -45.37
CA ALA A 8 24.43 37.17 -44.44
C ALA A 8 24.58 35.66 -44.68
N PHE A 9 25.83 35.20 -44.58
CA PHE A 9 26.16 33.82 -44.24
C PHE A 9 26.20 33.76 -42.71
N LEU A 10 25.73 32.65 -42.12
CA LEU A 10 25.57 32.39 -40.68
C LEU A 10 24.45 33.16 -39.99
N ILE A 11 23.34 32.47 -39.70
CA ILE A 11 22.80 32.20 -38.35
C ILE A 11 21.64 31.21 -38.54
N ALA A 12 21.95 29.92 -38.42
CA ALA A 12 20.98 28.89 -38.00
C ALA A 12 21.70 27.66 -37.39
N ALA A 13 22.94 27.84 -36.91
CA ALA A 13 23.64 26.86 -36.10
C ALA A 13 23.28 27.03 -34.61
N LEU A 14 21.97 27.08 -34.32
CA LEU A 14 21.45 26.87 -32.96
C LEU A 14 20.76 25.51 -32.91
N TYR A 15 21.50 24.47 -33.31
CA TYR A 15 21.16 23.11 -32.93
C TYR A 15 21.44 22.97 -31.43
N SER A 16 20.35 22.97 -30.67
CA SER A 16 20.15 22.10 -29.50
C SER A 16 21.30 22.08 -28.48
N CYS A 17 21.23 23.01 -27.52
CA CYS A 17 21.51 22.63 -26.14
C CYS A 17 20.50 21.53 -25.76
N LYS A 18 20.82 20.25 -26.03
CA LYS A 18 20.14 19.13 -25.38
C LYS A 18 20.54 19.20 -23.90
N THR A 19 19.81 19.97 -23.10
CA THR A 19 19.78 19.73 -21.65
C THR A 19 19.27 18.31 -21.47
N SER A 20 20.19 17.37 -21.24
CA SER A 20 19.80 15.99 -20.92
C SER A 20 18.93 16.03 -19.67
N SER A 21 17.66 15.62 -19.79
CA SER A 21 16.73 15.56 -18.66
C SER A 21 17.38 14.82 -17.48
N SER A 22 17.19 15.31 -16.26
CA SER A 22 17.71 14.63 -15.08
C SER A 22 17.04 13.26 -14.89
N PRO A 23 17.66 12.31 -14.16
CA PRO A 23 17.04 11.03 -13.84
C PRO A 23 15.64 11.18 -13.23
N LYS A 24 15.48 12.11 -12.29
CA LYS A 24 14.17 12.41 -11.68
C LYS A 24 13.13 12.86 -12.70
N GLU A 25 13.51 13.67 -13.68
CA GLU A 25 12.56 14.17 -14.69
C GLU A 25 12.15 13.06 -15.67
N VAL A 26 13.10 12.22 -16.10
CA VAL A 26 12.81 11.03 -16.91
C VAL A 26 11.88 10.07 -16.17
N ALA A 27 12.12 9.84 -14.88
CA ALA A 27 11.27 8.97 -14.05
C ALA A 27 9.82 9.50 -13.93
N LYS A 28 9.63 10.81 -13.77
CA LYS A 28 8.28 11.40 -13.75
C LYS A 28 7.54 11.21 -15.06
N GLN A 29 8.18 11.57 -16.18
CA GLN A 29 7.60 11.44 -17.52
C GLN A 29 7.25 9.98 -17.83
N PHE A 30 8.09 9.05 -17.38
CA PHE A 30 7.81 7.62 -17.52
C PHE A 30 6.57 7.19 -16.72
N ILE A 31 6.47 7.56 -15.45
CA ILE A 31 5.30 7.23 -14.61
C ILE A 31 4.02 7.81 -15.22
N GLU A 32 4.06 9.07 -15.67
CA GLU A 32 2.93 9.75 -16.33
C GLU A 32 2.53 9.07 -17.64
N ALA A 33 3.50 8.72 -18.49
CA ALA A 33 3.24 8.00 -19.74
C ALA A 33 2.62 6.62 -19.51
N VAL A 34 3.12 5.87 -18.52
CA VAL A 34 2.56 4.56 -18.15
C VAL A 34 1.13 4.71 -17.60
N TYR A 35 0.87 5.73 -16.78
CA TYR A 35 -0.49 6.03 -16.31
C TYR A 35 -1.46 6.40 -17.43
N ALA A 36 -1.00 7.21 -18.38
CA ALA A 36 -1.80 7.63 -19.53
C ALA A 36 -2.02 6.50 -20.55
N GLY A 37 -1.30 5.38 -20.43
CA GLY A 37 -1.28 4.33 -21.44
C GLY A 37 -0.58 4.74 -22.73
N ASP A 38 0.31 5.75 -22.66
CA ASP A 38 1.06 6.27 -23.81
C ASP A 38 2.29 5.40 -24.08
N ALA A 39 2.07 4.28 -24.79
CA ALA A 39 3.12 3.37 -25.20
C ALA A 39 4.24 4.05 -26.02
N PRO A 40 3.97 4.95 -27.00
CA PRO A 40 5.01 5.66 -27.72
C PRO A 40 5.94 6.47 -26.81
N THR A 41 5.39 7.29 -25.91
CA THR A 41 6.20 8.11 -25.00
C THR A 41 6.97 7.24 -24.01
N ALA A 42 6.31 6.24 -23.40
CA ALA A 42 6.98 5.31 -22.49
C ALA A 42 8.12 4.54 -23.19
N SER A 43 7.92 4.08 -24.42
CA SER A 43 8.96 3.38 -25.20
C SER A 43 10.19 4.25 -25.49
N GLY A 44 10.01 5.57 -25.58
CA GLY A 44 11.11 6.52 -25.76
C GLY A 44 11.93 6.79 -24.49
N LEU A 45 11.40 6.45 -23.31
CA LEU A 45 11.99 6.74 -22.00
C LEU A 45 12.65 5.54 -21.33
N VAL A 46 12.51 4.34 -21.89
CA VAL A 46 13.05 3.09 -21.33
C VAL A 46 14.29 2.62 -22.07
N THR A 47 15.08 1.75 -21.43
CA THR A 47 16.24 1.12 -22.07
C THR A 47 15.79 0.21 -23.21
N GLU A 48 16.64 0.03 -24.23
CA GLU A 48 16.34 -0.86 -25.37
C GLU A 48 15.93 -2.27 -24.91
N ASN A 49 16.60 -2.79 -23.87
CA ASN A 49 16.35 -4.11 -23.31
C ASN A 49 14.98 -4.25 -22.65
N THR A 50 14.33 -3.14 -22.26
CA THR A 50 13.06 -3.15 -21.53
C THR A 50 11.90 -2.54 -22.31
N LYS A 51 12.11 -2.13 -23.57
CA LYS A 51 11.05 -1.60 -24.46
C LYS A 51 9.85 -2.53 -24.62
N ALA A 52 10.07 -3.84 -24.66
CA ALA A 52 8.99 -4.81 -24.78
C ALA A 52 7.96 -4.69 -23.63
N SER A 53 8.40 -4.33 -22.43
CA SER A 53 7.55 -4.21 -21.23
C SER A 53 6.49 -3.12 -21.34
N VAL A 54 6.68 -2.11 -22.20
CA VAL A 54 5.77 -0.95 -22.37
C VAL A 54 5.03 -0.94 -23.71
N SER A 55 5.28 -1.94 -24.56
CA SER A 55 4.70 -2.02 -25.91
C SER A 55 3.18 -2.18 -25.94
N ASN A 56 2.61 -2.79 -24.90
CA ASN A 56 1.18 -3.11 -24.80
C ASN A 56 0.45 -2.29 -23.72
N LEU A 57 0.95 -1.09 -23.41
CA LEU A 57 0.26 -0.20 -22.48
C LEU A 57 -1.15 0.11 -23.00
N LYS A 58 -2.11 0.03 -22.09
CA LYS A 58 -3.50 0.43 -22.34
C LYS A 58 -3.80 1.59 -21.41
N ALA A 59 -4.58 2.55 -21.88
CA ALA A 59 -5.07 3.62 -21.03
C ALA A 59 -5.83 3.01 -19.85
N GLY A 60 -5.42 3.35 -18.63
CA GLY A 60 -6.17 2.99 -17.42
C GLY A 60 -7.46 3.79 -17.31
N GLU A 61 -8.42 3.31 -16.53
CA GLU A 61 -9.61 4.10 -16.17
C GLU A 61 -9.19 5.31 -15.30
N THR A 62 -9.21 6.51 -15.88
CA THR A 62 -8.69 7.75 -15.28
C THR A 62 -9.66 8.49 -14.36
N THR A 63 -10.75 7.88 -13.92
CA THR A 63 -11.78 8.58 -13.12
C THR A 63 -11.59 8.40 -11.62
N GLY A 64 -10.74 9.20 -10.97
CA GLY A 64 -10.80 9.40 -9.50
C GLY A 64 -9.47 9.63 -8.78
N SER A 65 -9.54 10.37 -7.67
CA SER A 65 -8.44 10.90 -6.85
C SER A 65 -7.84 9.90 -5.85
N GLU A 66 -7.80 8.60 -6.18
CA GLU A 66 -7.18 7.62 -5.28
C GLU A 66 -5.65 7.70 -5.34
N GLU A 67 -5.02 7.54 -4.18
CA GLU A 67 -3.60 7.71 -3.84
C GLU A 67 -2.59 7.50 -5.01
N GLN A 68 -2.39 8.56 -5.81
CA GLN A 68 -1.42 8.60 -6.90
C GLN A 68 0.02 8.66 -6.37
N PHE A 69 1.00 8.27 -7.19
CA PHE A 69 2.40 8.48 -6.83
C PHE A 69 2.66 9.98 -6.61
N SER A 70 3.14 10.36 -5.44
CA SER A 70 3.53 11.73 -5.14
C SER A 70 4.84 12.06 -5.86
N LEU A 71 4.76 12.44 -7.15
CA LEU A 71 5.92 12.71 -8.01
C LEU A 71 6.85 13.83 -7.49
N THR A 72 6.32 14.71 -6.63
CA THR A 72 7.08 15.77 -5.95
C THR A 72 8.06 15.24 -4.91
N THR A 73 7.74 14.12 -4.26
CA THR A 73 8.52 13.48 -3.19
C THR A 73 9.67 12.59 -3.69
N LEU A 74 9.77 12.38 -5.00
CA LEU A 74 10.84 11.56 -5.57
C LEU A 74 12.21 12.15 -5.24
N SER A 75 13.09 11.30 -4.72
CA SER A 75 14.51 11.58 -4.51
C SER A 75 15.33 10.87 -5.58
N GLU A 76 16.46 11.45 -5.99
CA GLU A 76 17.38 10.83 -6.95
C GLU A 76 18.75 10.60 -6.32
N THR A 77 19.39 9.50 -6.70
CA THR A 77 20.78 9.17 -6.35
C THR A 77 21.48 8.71 -7.61
N VAL A 78 22.59 9.37 -7.97
CA VAL A 78 23.34 9.09 -9.20
C VAL A 78 24.68 8.46 -8.84
N ASN A 79 25.01 7.34 -9.49
CA ASN A 79 26.30 6.67 -9.36
C ASN A 79 26.84 6.28 -10.75
N GLY A 80 27.74 7.12 -11.26
CA GLY A 80 28.32 6.95 -12.60
C GLY A 80 27.26 6.96 -13.70
N ASN A 81 27.08 5.82 -14.37
CA ASN A 81 26.12 5.63 -15.46
C ASN A 81 24.78 5.04 -14.99
N THR A 82 24.57 4.92 -13.68
CA THR A 82 23.31 4.43 -13.10
C THR A 82 22.71 5.49 -12.19
N ALA A 83 21.39 5.50 -12.10
CA ALA A 83 20.67 6.32 -11.14
C ALA A 83 19.50 5.55 -10.53
N GLU A 84 19.17 5.87 -9.29
CA GLU A 84 17.99 5.38 -8.58
C GLU A 84 17.10 6.58 -8.28
N VAL A 85 15.82 6.50 -8.68
CA VAL A 85 14.80 7.49 -8.34
C VAL A 85 13.71 6.81 -7.54
N LYS A 86 13.41 7.30 -6.33
CA LYS A 86 12.44 6.64 -5.45
C LYS A 86 11.71 7.58 -4.50
N ASN A 87 10.59 7.08 -3.98
CA ASN A 87 9.95 7.53 -2.74
C ASN A 87 9.46 6.29 -1.96
N ASP A 88 8.60 6.50 -0.96
CA ASP A 88 8.05 5.41 -0.14
C ASP A 88 7.14 4.42 -0.91
N LEU A 89 6.73 4.76 -2.13
CA LEU A 89 5.73 4.02 -2.91
C LEU A 89 6.30 3.36 -4.16
N ILE A 90 7.37 3.90 -4.73
CA ILE A 90 7.97 3.41 -5.98
C ILE A 90 9.48 3.61 -6.00
N LYS A 91 10.18 2.70 -6.68
CA LYS A 91 11.60 2.77 -6.99
C LYS A 91 11.80 2.48 -8.48
N LEU A 92 12.58 3.34 -9.13
CA LEU A 92 12.96 3.22 -10.54
C LEU A 92 14.47 3.20 -10.65
N SER A 93 15.00 2.23 -11.38
CA SER A 93 16.40 2.18 -11.80
C SER A 93 16.52 2.81 -13.17
N LEU A 94 17.55 3.62 -13.38
CA LEU A 94 17.84 4.27 -14.66
C LEU A 94 19.29 4.02 -15.07
N GLN A 95 19.51 3.91 -16.37
CA GLN A 95 20.83 3.82 -16.99
C GLN A 95 21.06 4.98 -17.93
N LYS A 96 22.32 5.43 -18.03
CA LYS A 96 22.73 6.44 -19.00
C LYS A 96 23.07 5.78 -20.33
N GLU A 97 22.27 6.04 -21.35
CA GLU A 97 22.49 5.65 -22.74
C GLU A 97 22.92 6.86 -23.59
N GLN A 98 23.24 6.65 -24.88
CA GLN A 98 23.73 7.71 -25.78
C GLN A 98 22.77 8.91 -25.89
N GLU A 99 21.47 8.66 -25.76
CA GLU A 99 20.43 9.68 -25.85
C GLU A 99 20.06 10.35 -24.51
N GLY A 100 20.64 9.88 -23.39
CA GLY A 100 20.34 10.38 -22.05
C GLY A 100 20.01 9.27 -21.06
N TRP A 101 19.37 9.64 -19.94
CA TRP A 101 18.89 8.68 -18.96
C TRP A 101 17.67 7.92 -19.47
N LYS A 102 17.62 6.61 -19.21
CA LYS A 102 16.55 5.71 -19.62
C LYS A 102 16.17 4.80 -18.44
N VAL A 103 14.88 4.52 -18.27
CA VAL A 103 14.35 3.68 -17.20
C VAL A 103 14.54 2.20 -17.53
N GLU A 104 15.02 1.42 -16.57
CA GLU A 104 14.95 -0.04 -16.62
C GLU A 104 13.52 -0.50 -16.27
N ALA A 105 12.65 -0.57 -17.29
CA ALA A 105 11.24 -0.87 -17.10
C ALA A 105 10.98 -2.38 -17.02
N SER A 106 11.15 -2.98 -15.84
CA SER A 106 10.74 -4.38 -15.65
C SER A 106 9.22 -4.53 -15.84
N PRO A 107 8.72 -5.69 -16.31
CA PRO A 107 7.29 -5.94 -16.41
C PRO A 107 6.54 -5.70 -15.09
N GLU A 108 7.15 -6.02 -13.95
CA GLU A 108 6.60 -5.80 -12.62
C GLU A 108 6.49 -4.31 -12.29
N LEU A 109 7.50 -3.50 -12.63
CA LEU A 109 7.45 -2.05 -12.45
C LEU A 109 6.33 -1.44 -13.27
N VAL A 110 6.23 -1.80 -14.56
CA VAL A 110 5.16 -1.29 -15.44
C VAL A 110 3.79 -1.68 -14.89
N ALA A 111 3.59 -2.94 -14.52
CA ALA A 111 2.34 -3.42 -13.94
C ALA A 111 1.99 -2.70 -12.62
N SER A 112 2.98 -2.41 -11.77
CA SER A 112 2.77 -1.71 -10.49
C SER A 112 2.27 -0.28 -10.68
N ILE A 113 2.63 0.37 -11.79
CA ILE A 113 2.17 1.71 -12.15
C ILE A 113 0.80 1.62 -12.83
N SER A 114 0.66 0.78 -13.86
CA SER A 114 -0.55 0.71 -14.68
C SER A 114 -1.76 0.19 -13.90
N ASN A 115 -1.55 -0.78 -13.00
CA ASN A 115 -2.63 -1.43 -12.25
C ASN A 115 -2.84 -0.81 -10.87
N ARG A 116 -2.11 0.25 -10.52
CA ARG A 116 -2.06 0.79 -9.15
C ARG A 116 -3.44 0.99 -8.54
N ARG A 117 -4.37 1.60 -9.29
CA ARG A 117 -5.73 1.86 -8.80
C ARG A 117 -6.48 0.57 -8.46
N ALA A 118 -6.49 -0.40 -9.37
CA ALA A 118 -7.15 -1.68 -9.16
C ALA A 118 -6.53 -2.42 -7.97
N ASP A 119 -5.19 -2.40 -7.88
CA ASP A 119 -4.46 -3.02 -6.78
C ASP A 119 -4.69 -2.31 -5.43
N LEU A 120 -4.82 -0.98 -5.41
CA LEU A 120 -5.20 -0.21 -4.21
C LEU A 120 -6.62 -0.52 -3.76
N ALA A 121 -7.56 -0.67 -4.69
CA ALA A 121 -8.93 -1.08 -4.38
C ALA A 121 -8.96 -2.48 -3.75
N VAL A 122 -8.15 -3.42 -4.26
CA VAL A 122 -7.99 -4.75 -3.66
C VAL A 122 -7.37 -4.66 -2.27
N LEU A 123 -6.33 -3.84 -2.07
CA LEU A 123 -5.73 -3.61 -0.75
C LEU A 123 -6.76 -3.09 0.26
N LYS A 124 -7.54 -2.07 -0.14
CA LYS A 124 -8.61 -1.50 0.69
C LYS A 124 -9.68 -2.54 1.01
N SER A 125 -10.13 -3.31 0.02
CA SER A 125 -11.11 -4.39 0.23
C SER A 125 -10.59 -5.45 1.20
N ASN A 126 -9.31 -5.80 1.13
CA ASN A 126 -8.68 -6.74 2.06
C ASN A 126 -8.54 -6.16 3.48
N TRP A 127 -8.30 -4.85 3.60
CA TRP A 127 -8.35 -4.16 4.90
C TRP A 127 -9.75 -4.22 5.49
N GLU A 128 -10.79 -3.90 4.70
CA GLU A 128 -12.19 -3.94 5.14
C GLU A 128 -12.60 -5.36 5.56
N ALA A 129 -12.15 -6.40 4.85
CA ALA A 129 -12.36 -7.78 5.22
C ALA A 129 -11.67 -8.14 6.55
N LEU A 130 -10.41 -7.73 6.74
CA LEU A 130 -9.69 -7.94 8.00
C LEU A 130 -10.35 -7.18 9.16
N LEU A 131 -10.78 -5.93 8.94
CA LEU A 131 -11.49 -5.13 9.92
C LEU A 131 -12.78 -5.81 10.38
N LYS A 132 -13.54 -6.39 9.44
CA LYS A 132 -14.77 -7.14 9.76
C LYS A 132 -14.49 -8.34 10.68
N GLU A 133 -13.39 -9.06 10.48
CA GLU A 133 -13.02 -10.17 11.36
C GLU A 133 -12.57 -9.68 12.75
N TYR A 134 -11.86 -8.54 12.83
CA TYR A 134 -11.55 -7.89 14.10
C TYR A 134 -12.81 -7.46 14.86
N GLU A 135 -13.77 -6.82 14.18
CA GLU A 135 -15.06 -6.42 14.76
C GLU A 135 -15.87 -7.64 15.20
N GLY A 136 -15.89 -8.71 14.40
CA GLY A 136 -16.53 -9.96 14.77
C GLY A 136 -15.96 -10.57 16.06
N ARG A 137 -14.64 -10.54 16.25
CA ARG A 137 -14.02 -10.98 17.52
C ARG A 137 -14.44 -10.12 18.70
N VAL A 138 -14.52 -8.80 18.52
CA VAL A 138 -14.95 -7.86 19.56
C VAL A 138 -16.40 -8.18 20.00
N GLU A 139 -17.30 -8.41 19.05
CA GLU A 139 -18.69 -8.77 19.36
C GLU A 139 -18.78 -10.12 20.08
N ILE A 140 -18.06 -11.16 19.64
CA ILE A 140 -18.04 -12.46 20.34
C ILE A 140 -17.50 -12.30 21.76
N ALA A 141 -16.43 -11.51 21.96
CA ALA A 141 -15.87 -11.28 23.29
C ALA A 141 -16.85 -10.51 24.21
N LYS A 142 -17.60 -9.56 23.64
CA LYS A 142 -18.65 -8.82 24.37
C LYS A 142 -19.79 -9.73 24.80
N GLU A 143 -20.27 -10.60 23.92
CA GLU A 143 -21.28 -11.62 24.24
C GLU A 143 -20.78 -12.57 25.34
N TYR A 144 -19.51 -12.99 25.28
CA TYR A 144 -18.91 -13.86 26.29
C TYR A 144 -18.86 -13.18 27.67
N VAL A 145 -18.45 -11.92 27.74
CA VAL A 145 -18.47 -11.12 28.97
C VAL A 145 -19.90 -11.00 29.52
N GLN A 146 -20.88 -10.71 28.66
CA GLN A 146 -22.29 -10.61 29.06
C GLN A 146 -22.83 -11.93 29.60
N TYR A 147 -22.51 -13.05 28.94
CA TYR A 147 -22.85 -14.39 29.41
C TYR A 147 -22.30 -14.64 30.81
N LYS A 148 -21.01 -14.34 31.04
CA LYS A 148 -20.36 -14.53 32.35
C LYS A 148 -20.95 -13.61 33.42
N ASN A 149 -21.26 -12.36 33.09
CA ASN A 149 -21.93 -11.43 34.01
C ASN A 149 -23.34 -11.91 34.38
N GLY A 150 -24.04 -12.57 33.45
CA GLY A 150 -25.34 -13.20 33.73
C GLY A 150 -25.25 -14.40 34.68
N GLN A 151 -24.07 -15.01 34.83
CA GLN A 151 -23.83 -16.12 35.78
C GLN A 151 -23.39 -15.63 37.17
N GLY A 152 -23.11 -14.34 37.34
CA GLY A 152 -22.69 -13.74 38.60
C GLY A 152 -21.68 -12.62 38.43
N THR A 153 -21.05 -12.20 39.53
CA THR A 153 -20.03 -11.16 39.51
C THR A 153 -18.84 -11.55 38.63
N LEU A 154 -18.44 -10.65 37.74
CA LEU A 154 -17.27 -10.83 36.90
C LEU A 154 -15.99 -10.95 37.73
N SER A 155 -15.09 -11.84 37.29
CA SER A 155 -13.73 -11.85 37.80
C SER A 155 -12.97 -10.58 37.40
N PRO A 156 -11.87 -10.22 38.10
CA PRO A 156 -11.04 -9.08 37.73
C PRO A 156 -10.52 -9.15 36.27
N GLN A 157 -10.23 -10.35 35.78
CA GLN A 157 -9.78 -10.59 34.41
C GLN A 157 -10.91 -10.32 33.41
N MET A 158 -12.13 -10.81 33.69
CA MET A 158 -13.28 -10.56 32.83
C MET A 158 -13.71 -9.09 32.85
N GLN A 159 -13.56 -8.40 33.98
CA GLN A 159 -13.76 -6.95 34.06
C GLN A 159 -12.73 -6.20 33.21
N SER A 160 -11.46 -6.59 33.27
CA SER A 160 -10.40 -6.01 32.44
C SER A 160 -10.66 -6.23 30.95
N LEU A 161 -11.18 -7.41 30.56
CA LEU A 161 -11.61 -7.69 29.19
C LEU A 161 -12.78 -6.79 28.77
N ASN A 162 -13.78 -6.63 29.62
CA ASN A 162 -14.93 -5.75 29.36
C ASN A 162 -14.49 -4.29 29.13
N ASP A 163 -13.63 -3.77 29.99
CA ASP A 163 -13.11 -2.40 29.87
C ASP A 163 -12.34 -2.25 28.55
N MET A 164 -11.52 -3.25 28.20
CA MET A 164 -10.76 -3.25 26.96
C MET A 164 -11.67 -3.22 25.72
N ILE A 165 -12.69 -4.08 25.66
CA ILE A 165 -13.68 -4.13 24.58
C ILE A 165 -14.32 -2.76 24.37
N ASN A 166 -14.69 -2.06 25.45
CA ASN A 166 -15.36 -0.75 25.37
C ASN A 166 -14.43 0.38 24.91
N THR A 167 -13.11 0.21 25.00
CA THR A 167 -12.13 1.20 24.50
C THR A 167 -11.77 0.99 23.04
N LEU A 168 -11.87 -0.24 22.54
CA LEU A 168 -11.61 -0.60 21.16
C LEU A 168 -12.71 -0.10 20.23
N ASN A 169 -12.47 1.03 19.57
CA ASN A 169 -13.41 1.63 18.63
C ASN A 169 -12.85 1.63 17.22
N ALA A 170 -13.61 1.06 16.27
CA ALA A 170 -13.32 1.21 14.85
C ALA A 170 -13.50 2.69 14.44
N LYS A 171 -12.55 3.22 13.67
CA LYS A 171 -12.60 4.60 13.17
C LYS A 171 -13.27 4.63 11.79
N THR A 172 -13.97 5.71 11.49
CA THR A 172 -14.63 5.92 10.19
C THR A 172 -13.65 6.34 9.08
N THR A 173 -12.46 6.82 9.44
CA THR A 173 -11.37 7.13 8.51
C THR A 173 -10.11 6.40 8.95
N TRP A 174 -9.52 5.64 8.03
CA TRP A 174 -8.31 4.85 8.26
C TRP A 174 -7.11 5.51 7.59
N ASP A 175 -6.07 5.69 8.38
CA ASP A 175 -4.72 6.06 7.95
C ASP A 175 -3.72 5.14 8.66
N LYS A 176 -2.44 5.25 8.28
CA LYS A 176 -1.40 4.35 8.76
C LYS A 176 -1.26 4.31 10.27
N GLU A 177 -1.42 5.46 10.93
CA GLU A 177 -1.32 5.57 12.39
C GLU A 177 -2.52 4.91 13.06
N LYS A 178 -3.74 5.23 12.62
CA LYS A 178 -4.97 4.66 13.18
C LYS A 178 -5.04 3.15 12.98
N ILE A 179 -4.65 2.65 11.81
CA ILE A 179 -4.56 1.20 11.54
C ILE A 179 -3.59 0.55 12.53
N SER A 180 -2.40 1.13 12.72
CA SER A 180 -1.39 0.58 13.62
C SER A 180 -1.88 0.52 15.07
N ILE A 181 -2.51 1.60 15.57
CA ILE A 181 -3.09 1.66 16.92
C ILE A 181 -4.19 0.61 17.09
N TYR A 182 -5.09 0.51 16.11
CA TYR A 182 -6.20 -0.43 16.18
C TYR A 182 -5.71 -1.89 16.17
N VAL A 183 -4.76 -2.23 15.30
CA VAL A 183 -4.16 -3.58 15.24
C VAL A 183 -3.43 -3.91 16.54
N GLN A 184 -2.74 -2.94 17.15
CA GLN A 184 -2.11 -3.13 18.46
C GLN A 184 -3.15 -3.42 19.56
N GLY A 185 -4.25 -2.65 19.59
CA GLY A 185 -5.36 -2.91 20.51
C GLY A 185 -5.99 -4.28 20.27
N GLN A 186 -6.13 -4.70 19.01
CA GLN A 186 -6.62 -6.02 18.64
C GLN A 186 -5.68 -7.16 19.11
N LYS A 187 -4.36 -6.95 19.12
CA LYS A 187 -3.41 -7.91 19.70
C LYS A 187 -3.56 -8.02 21.22
N GLN A 188 -3.59 -6.87 21.90
CA GLN A 188 -3.82 -6.82 23.34
C GLN A 188 -5.16 -7.48 23.73
N LEU A 189 -6.20 -7.38 22.87
CA LEU A 189 -7.50 -8.00 23.11
C LEU A 189 -7.39 -9.51 23.05
N ALA A 190 -6.68 -10.06 22.07
CA ALA A 190 -6.44 -11.50 21.98
C ALA A 190 -5.73 -12.02 23.24
N ASP A 191 -4.67 -11.33 23.68
CA ASP A 191 -3.94 -11.69 24.91
C ASP A 191 -4.83 -11.62 26.16
N MET A 192 -5.76 -10.66 26.21
CA MET A 192 -6.69 -10.51 27.33
C MET A 192 -7.78 -11.58 27.31
N ILE A 193 -8.28 -11.95 26.12
CA ILE A 193 -9.22 -13.05 25.95
C ILE A 193 -8.63 -14.33 26.51
N ASP A 194 -7.40 -14.69 26.10
CA ASP A 194 -6.73 -15.92 26.57
C ASP A 194 -6.59 -15.96 28.09
N LYS A 195 -6.33 -14.82 28.74
CA LYS A 195 -6.22 -14.70 30.21
C LYS A 195 -7.58 -14.75 30.93
N SER A 196 -8.65 -14.40 30.24
CA SER A 196 -10.02 -14.35 30.78
C SER A 196 -10.82 -15.62 30.47
N ILE A 197 -10.24 -16.60 29.76
CA ILE A 197 -10.84 -17.92 29.60
C ILE A 197 -10.74 -18.66 30.94
N GLU A 198 -11.87 -18.72 31.64
CA GLU A 198 -12.01 -19.48 32.88
C GLU A 198 -12.66 -20.83 32.60
N PRO A 199 -12.09 -21.95 33.09
CA PRO A 199 -12.72 -23.25 32.97
C PRO A 199 -14.08 -23.25 33.69
N SER A 200 -15.11 -23.77 33.01
CA SER A 200 -16.44 -23.91 33.60
C SER A 200 -16.55 -25.24 34.31
N PHE A 201 -16.93 -25.21 35.59
CA PHE A 201 -16.98 -26.39 36.45
C PHE A 201 -18.37 -27.04 36.52
N THR A 202 -19.37 -26.53 35.79
CA THR A 202 -20.76 -27.02 35.83
C THR A 202 -21.21 -27.58 34.47
N ALA A 203 -21.33 -28.91 34.38
CA ALA A 203 -21.53 -29.66 33.13
C ALA A 203 -22.95 -29.59 32.51
N GLY A 204 -23.87 -28.79 33.06
CA GLY A 204 -25.29 -28.84 32.68
C GLY A 204 -25.68 -28.01 31.45
N THR A 205 -25.11 -26.82 31.27
CA THR A 205 -25.53 -25.82 30.27
C THR A 205 -24.44 -24.80 29.94
N ASP A 206 -23.15 -25.19 30.04
CA ASP A 206 -22.08 -24.21 29.86
C ASP A 206 -21.89 -23.82 28.39
N MET A 207 -22.37 -22.64 28.02
CA MET A 207 -22.09 -22.02 26.72
C MET A 207 -20.65 -21.48 26.63
N GLY A 208 -19.89 -21.50 27.73
CA GLY A 208 -18.50 -21.05 27.78
C GLY A 208 -17.62 -21.74 26.74
N MET A 209 -17.74 -23.07 26.60
CA MET A 209 -17.03 -23.81 25.55
C MET A 209 -17.38 -23.34 24.13
N ASN A 210 -18.65 -23.00 23.87
CA ASN A 210 -19.06 -22.49 22.56
C ASN A 210 -18.42 -21.12 22.26
N TYR A 211 -18.37 -20.22 23.25
CA TYR A 211 -17.68 -18.93 23.09
C TYR A 211 -16.17 -19.10 22.87
N ILE A 212 -15.52 -20.01 23.60
CA ILE A 212 -14.09 -20.32 23.42
C ILE A 212 -13.82 -20.81 21.99
N LEU A 213 -14.65 -21.72 21.47
CA LEU A 213 -14.53 -22.19 20.08
C LEU A 213 -14.76 -21.07 19.06
N GLN A 214 -15.75 -20.21 19.26
CA GLN A 214 -16.01 -19.07 18.39
C GLN A 214 -14.84 -18.07 18.38
N LEU A 215 -14.25 -17.79 19.54
CA LEU A 215 -13.08 -16.92 19.70
C LEU A 215 -11.84 -17.52 19.03
N SER A 216 -11.62 -18.82 19.20
CA SER A 216 -10.56 -19.55 18.49
C SER A 216 -10.73 -19.48 16.98
N ASN A 217 -11.94 -19.76 16.48
CA ASN A 217 -12.25 -19.68 15.05
C ASN A 217 -12.08 -18.26 14.51
N ALA A 218 -12.45 -17.23 15.28
CA ALA A 218 -12.23 -15.83 14.90
C ALA A 218 -10.73 -15.52 14.76
N ASN A 219 -9.89 -16.04 15.66
CA ASN A 219 -8.44 -15.87 15.57
C ASN A 219 -7.86 -16.46 14.27
N ASP A 220 -8.33 -17.63 13.86
CA ASP A 220 -7.87 -18.27 12.62
C ASP A 220 -8.33 -17.50 11.37
N ARG A 221 -9.58 -17.00 11.36
CA ARG A 221 -10.07 -16.11 10.27
C ARG A 221 -9.29 -14.81 10.19
N ILE A 222 -8.96 -14.19 11.34
CA ILE A 222 -8.12 -12.99 11.40
C ILE A 222 -6.73 -13.28 10.83
N LYS A 223 -6.09 -14.38 11.19
CA LYS A 223 -4.78 -14.76 10.64
C LYS A 223 -4.82 -14.90 9.12
N ALA A 224 -5.85 -15.58 8.59
CA ALA A 224 -6.03 -15.75 7.15
C ALA A 224 -6.28 -14.41 6.43
N ALA A 225 -7.18 -13.57 6.96
CA ALA A 225 -7.47 -12.24 6.42
C ALA A 225 -6.24 -11.32 6.46
N GLN A 226 -5.45 -11.38 7.54
CA GLN A 226 -4.24 -10.60 7.69
C GLN A 226 -3.15 -11.05 6.71
N ALA A 227 -3.04 -12.35 6.42
CA ALA A 227 -2.13 -12.84 5.40
C ALA A 227 -2.51 -12.31 3.99
N ALA A 228 -3.79 -12.33 3.64
CA ALA A 228 -4.29 -11.79 2.37
C ALA A 228 -4.07 -10.26 2.26
N TYR A 229 -4.36 -9.53 3.33
CA TYR A 229 -4.06 -8.10 3.44
C TYR A 229 -2.57 -7.83 3.24
N ASN A 230 -1.70 -8.52 3.99
CA ASN A 230 -0.25 -8.32 3.92
C ASN A 230 0.35 -8.69 2.56
N GLN A 231 -0.20 -9.70 1.87
CA GLN A 231 0.17 -10.01 0.50
C GLN A 231 -0.11 -8.83 -0.44
N SER A 232 -1.28 -8.19 -0.29
CA SER A 232 -1.67 -7.03 -1.07
C SER A 232 -0.86 -5.79 -0.71
N ALA A 233 -0.59 -5.55 0.59
CA ALA A 233 0.18 -4.41 1.06
C ALA A 233 1.66 -4.48 0.63
N LYS A 234 2.21 -5.69 0.49
CA LYS A 234 3.56 -5.91 -0.09
C LYS A 234 3.58 -5.65 -1.60
N LYS A 235 2.54 -6.08 -2.32
CA LYS A 235 2.39 -5.85 -3.75
C LYS A 235 2.19 -4.36 -4.06
N THR A 236 1.47 -3.66 -3.18
CA THR A 236 0.99 -2.30 -3.42
C THR A 236 1.27 -1.42 -2.22
N PRO A 237 2.49 -0.85 -2.13
CA PRO A 237 2.81 0.11 -1.10
C PRO A 237 1.84 1.31 -1.11
N SER A 238 1.33 1.64 0.08
CA SER A 238 0.42 2.75 0.35
C SER A 238 0.91 3.54 1.56
N GLY A 239 0.71 4.86 1.52
CA GLY A 239 0.94 5.74 2.66
C GLY A 239 -0.12 5.60 3.75
N ASN A 240 -1.32 5.11 3.41
CA ASN A 240 -2.42 4.92 4.35
C ASN A 240 -2.51 3.48 4.89
N PHE A 241 -2.19 2.48 4.07
CA PHE A 241 -2.37 1.06 4.40
C PHE A 241 -1.01 0.36 4.60
N PRO A 242 -0.47 0.32 5.83
CA PRO A 242 0.84 -0.25 6.10
C PRO A 242 0.83 -1.77 6.07
N ILE A 243 1.99 -2.39 5.79
CA ILE A 243 2.19 -3.81 6.07
C ILE A 243 2.09 -4.00 7.59
N LEU A 244 1.26 -4.96 8.02
CA LEU A 244 1.05 -5.27 9.43
C LEU A 244 2.08 -6.30 9.92
N PRO A 245 2.54 -6.20 11.19
CA PRO A 245 3.39 -7.22 11.79
C PRO A 245 2.65 -8.56 11.82
N LEU A 246 3.35 -9.68 11.59
CA LEU A 246 2.72 -11.00 11.67
C LEU A 246 2.13 -11.23 13.07
N PRO A 247 0.97 -11.91 13.17
CA PRO A 247 0.32 -12.21 14.45
C PRO A 247 1.18 -13.09 15.34
#